data_AF-A0A8S1HEI2-F1
#
_entry.id   AF-A0A8S1HEI2-F1
#
_cell.length_a   1.000
_cell.length_b   1.000
_cell.length_c   1.000
_cell.angle_alpha   90.00
_cell.angle_beta   90.00
_cell.angle_gamma   90.00
#
_symmetry.space_group_name_H-M   'P 1'
#
loop_
_entity.id
_entity.type
_entity.pdbx_description
1 polymer ?
#
loop_
_entity_poly.entity_id
_entity_poly.type
_entity_poly.pdbx_seq_one_letter_code
_entity_poly.pdbx_strand_id
1 'polypeptide(L)'
;MAGISAQRIRDIIHKINPEISVPVIRIMPNTPCAIGAGASALSYDGDVSEEDIAYAKRFAECVGKCEVVPTRCYNAAAVVGGCTPGWAFMFIEALADGGVAAGLGRNESLRLAAQSVMGAAKMVLESGEHPGALKDKVCSPGGTTIEGLRVLENRGFRSAVIDAVVGATEKADRMGNKKD
;
A
#
# COMPACT_ATOMS: atom_id res chain seq x y z
N MET A 1 -2.79 14.30 1.88
CA MET A 1 -1.40 14.79 1.88
C MET A 1 -0.57 13.93 2.81
N ALA A 2 0.51 13.33 2.32
CA ALA A 2 1.43 12.58 3.17
C ALA A 2 2.01 13.50 4.27
N GLY A 3 2.11 12.98 5.49
CA GLY A 3 2.79 13.66 6.61
C GLY A 3 1.90 14.59 7.47
N ILE A 4 0.85 15.24 6.97
CA ILE A 4 0.05 16.16 7.82
C ILE A 4 -0.76 15.35 8.85
N SER A 5 -0.45 15.53 10.14
CA SER A 5 -1.14 14.85 11.25
C SER A 5 -2.52 15.45 11.55
N ALA A 6 -3.40 14.68 12.18
CA ALA A 6 -4.70 15.18 12.65
C ALA A 6 -4.52 16.33 13.65
N GLN A 7 -3.53 16.21 14.53
CA GLN A 7 -3.14 17.29 15.45
C GLN A 7 -2.79 18.58 14.71
N ARG A 8 -1.95 18.52 13.67
CA ARG A 8 -1.59 19.71 12.88
C ARG A 8 -2.81 20.36 12.22
N ILE A 9 -3.77 19.57 11.74
CA ILE A 9 -5.02 20.10 11.17
C ILE A 9 -5.81 20.84 12.26
N ARG A 10 -5.96 20.25 13.44
CA ARG A 10 -6.66 20.89 14.56
C ARG A 10 -5.95 22.14 15.06
N ASP A 11 -4.62 22.14 15.13
CA ASP A 11 -3.84 23.32 15.52
C ASP A 11 -4.07 24.49 14.55
N ILE A 12 -4.17 24.23 13.25
CA ILE A 12 -4.49 25.24 12.23
C ILE A 12 -5.91 25.77 12.47
N ILE A 13 -6.91 24.89 12.67
CA ILE A 13 -8.29 25.30 12.91
C ILE A 13 -8.41 26.12 14.20
N HIS A 14 -7.77 25.68 15.29
CA HIS A 14 -7.80 26.37 16.58
C HIS A 14 -7.16 27.77 16.52
N LYS A 15 -6.11 27.95 15.70
CA LYS A 15 -5.52 29.28 15.44
C LYS A 15 -6.50 30.23 14.74
N ILE A 16 -7.41 29.69 13.92
CA ILE A 16 -8.42 30.49 13.19
C ILE A 16 -9.62 30.78 14.10
N ASN A 17 -10.08 29.79 14.87
CA ASN A 17 -11.16 29.96 15.83
C ASN A 17 -10.94 29.06 17.06
N PRO A 18 -10.52 29.63 18.20
CA PRO A 18 -10.19 28.86 19.41
C PRO A 18 -11.38 28.12 20.04
N GLU A 19 -12.60 28.61 19.84
CA GLU A 19 -13.82 28.06 20.42
C GLU A 19 -14.34 26.83 19.66
N ILE A 20 -13.79 26.55 18.47
CA ILE A 20 -14.20 25.43 17.64
C ILE A 20 -13.25 24.24 17.89
N SER A 21 -13.81 23.13 18.36
CA SER A 21 -13.20 21.80 18.31
C SER A 21 -13.80 21.02 17.15
N VAL A 22 -12.98 20.52 16.23
CA VAL A 22 -13.45 19.77 15.05
C VAL A 22 -12.90 18.34 15.08
N PRO A 23 -13.77 17.32 14.99
CA PRO A 23 -13.34 15.95 14.72
C PRO A 23 -12.67 15.87 13.34
N VAL A 24 -11.57 15.11 13.25
CA VAL A 24 -10.80 14.98 12.00
C VAL A 24 -10.76 13.53 11.57
N ILE A 25 -11.28 13.25 10.37
CA ILE A 25 -11.05 11.98 9.66
C ILE A 25 -9.99 12.22 8.58
N ARG A 26 -8.98 11.35 8.54
CA ARG A 26 -7.92 11.37 7.53
C ARG A 26 -8.04 10.12 6.66
N ILE A 27 -8.05 10.32 5.35
CA ILE A 27 -8.04 9.25 4.35
C ILE A 27 -6.82 9.44 3.46
N MET A 28 -6.02 8.38 3.29
CA MET A 28 -4.93 8.34 2.31
C MET A 28 -5.27 7.35 1.20
N PRO A 29 -5.77 7.79 0.04
CA PRO A 29 -5.96 6.94 -1.13
C PRO A 29 -4.63 6.74 -1.90
N ASN A 30 -4.69 5.99 -2.99
CA ASN A 30 -3.58 5.81 -3.92
C ASN A 30 -4.04 5.97 -5.39
N THR A 31 -3.11 5.97 -6.34
CA THR A 31 -3.42 6.23 -7.76
C THR A 31 -4.34 5.19 -8.42
N PRO A 32 -4.33 3.89 -8.06
CA PRO A 32 -5.31 2.91 -8.55
C PRO A 32 -6.79 3.20 -8.25
N CYS A 33 -7.12 4.19 -7.40
CA CYS A 33 -8.50 4.67 -7.25
C CYS A 33 -9.14 5.09 -8.58
N ALA A 34 -8.34 5.58 -9.55
CA ALA A 34 -8.82 5.98 -10.87
C ALA A 34 -9.45 4.83 -11.68
N ILE A 35 -9.14 3.58 -11.33
CA ILE A 35 -9.69 2.38 -11.99
C ILE A 35 -10.48 1.50 -11.01
N GLY A 36 -10.89 2.05 -9.86
CA GLY A 36 -11.65 1.33 -8.84
C GLY A 36 -10.86 0.24 -8.08
N ALA A 37 -9.53 0.19 -8.24
CA ALA A 37 -8.66 -0.79 -7.59
C ALA A 37 -7.79 -0.17 -6.49
N GLY A 38 -8.30 0.89 -5.85
CA GLY A 38 -7.58 1.66 -4.84
C GLY A 38 -7.34 0.90 -3.53
N ALA A 39 -6.38 1.37 -2.76
CA ALA A 39 -6.18 1.01 -1.37
C ALA A 39 -6.04 2.27 -0.53
N SER A 40 -6.88 2.40 0.50
CA SER A 40 -6.94 3.56 1.37
C SER A 40 -6.67 3.21 2.83
N ALA A 41 -5.96 4.08 3.53
CA ALA A 41 -5.86 4.04 4.99
C ALA A 41 -6.72 5.16 5.61
N LEU A 42 -7.52 4.83 6.61
CA LEU A 42 -8.36 5.75 7.35
C LEU A 42 -7.96 5.79 8.83
N SER A 43 -7.76 6.98 9.38
CA SER A 43 -7.66 7.20 10.83
C SER A 43 -8.48 8.40 11.23
N TYR A 44 -8.88 8.50 12.48
CA TYR A 44 -9.64 9.63 12.99
C TYR A 44 -9.10 10.12 14.33
N ASP A 45 -9.45 11.35 14.69
CA ASP A 45 -9.04 11.98 15.94
C ASP A 45 -10.09 13.01 16.40
N GLY A 46 -10.34 13.07 17.70
CA GLY A 46 -11.47 13.79 18.29
C GLY A 46 -12.72 12.92 18.44
N ASP A 47 -13.83 13.55 18.84
CA ASP A 47 -15.11 12.90 19.05
C ASP A 47 -15.81 12.68 17.70
N VAL A 48 -15.48 11.57 17.04
CA VAL A 48 -16.03 11.17 15.74
C VAL A 48 -17.04 10.06 15.97
N SER A 49 -18.27 10.24 15.48
CA SER A 49 -19.30 9.22 15.61
C SER A 49 -18.95 7.95 14.79
N GLU A 50 -19.43 6.79 15.24
CA GLU A 50 -19.30 5.55 14.46
C GLU A 50 -19.96 5.66 13.08
N GLU A 51 -21.04 6.45 12.98
CA GLU A 51 -21.74 6.71 11.73
C GLU A 51 -20.87 7.49 10.74
N ASP A 52 -20.17 8.53 11.20
CA ASP A 52 -19.25 9.32 10.36
C ASP A 52 -18.05 8.48 9.91
N ILE A 53 -17.50 7.65 10.80
CA ILE A 53 -16.43 6.72 10.46
C ILE A 53 -16.90 5.73 9.38
N ALA A 54 -18.08 5.14 9.56
CA ALA A 54 -18.66 4.21 8.60
C ALA A 54 -18.98 4.90 7.26
N TYR A 55 -19.48 6.13 7.28
CA TYR A 55 -19.72 6.93 6.08
C TYR A 55 -18.41 7.20 5.32
N ALA A 56 -17.39 7.71 6.00
CA ALA A 56 -16.09 7.98 5.40
C ALA A 56 -15.41 6.72 4.85
N LYS A 57 -15.53 5.59 5.55
CA LYS A 57 -15.04 4.28 5.08
C LYS A 57 -15.75 3.86 3.80
N ARG A 58 -17.09 3.88 3.77
CA ARG A 58 -17.89 3.54 2.57
C ARG A 58 -17.55 4.44 1.39
N PHE A 59 -17.36 5.74 1.63
CA PHE A 59 -16.95 6.68 0.60
C PHE A 59 -15.60 6.27 -0.04
N ALA A 60 -14.60 5.92 0.77
CA ALA A 60 -13.33 5.43 0.26
C ALA A 60 -13.44 4.07 -0.44
N GLU A 61 -14.35 3.21 0.03
CA GLU A 61 -14.61 1.89 -0.56
C GLU A 61 -15.30 1.95 -1.93
N CYS A 62 -15.87 3.09 -2.32
CA CYS A 62 -16.41 3.28 -3.68
C CYS A 62 -15.34 3.15 -4.78
N VAL A 63 -14.06 3.33 -4.46
CA VAL A 63 -12.94 3.30 -5.41
C VAL A 63 -11.86 2.28 -5.05
N GLY A 64 -12.15 1.34 -4.15
CA GLY A 64 -11.20 0.31 -3.73
C GLY A 64 -11.46 -0.24 -2.34
N LYS A 65 -10.39 -0.65 -1.64
CA LYS A 65 -10.43 -1.11 -0.24
C LYS A 65 -10.04 0.01 0.70
N CYS A 66 -10.63 0.04 1.90
CA CYS A 66 -10.30 1.00 2.94
C CYS A 66 -10.12 0.32 4.30
N GLU A 67 -8.93 0.48 4.88
CA GLU A 67 -8.61 -0.06 6.20
C GLU A 67 -8.62 1.06 7.24
N VAL A 68 -9.39 0.86 8.31
CA VAL A 68 -9.40 1.76 9.46
C VAL A 68 -8.27 1.34 10.40
N VAL A 69 -7.32 2.24 10.63
CA VAL A 69 -6.12 1.96 11.42
C VAL A 69 -5.98 2.93 12.59
N PRO A 70 -5.33 2.52 13.69
CA PRO A 70 -4.97 3.44 14.75
C PRO A 70 -4.14 4.61 14.24
N THR A 71 -4.35 5.82 14.77
CA THR A 71 -3.65 7.04 14.34
C THR A 71 -2.13 6.92 14.38
N ARG A 72 -1.58 6.19 15.36
CA ARG A 72 -0.13 5.91 15.46
C ARG A 72 0.41 5.07 14.29
N CYS A 73 -0.43 4.28 13.64
CA CYS A 73 -0.06 3.41 12.52
C CYS A 73 -0.38 4.06 11.16
N TYR A 74 -0.96 5.26 11.14
CA TYR A 74 -1.47 5.86 9.90
C TYR A 74 -0.39 6.03 8.84
N ASN A 75 0.80 6.52 9.20
CA ASN A 75 1.87 6.73 8.22
C ASN A 75 2.37 5.40 7.64
N ALA A 76 2.50 4.35 8.45
CA ALA A 76 2.84 3.01 7.96
C ALA A 76 1.76 2.46 7.01
N ALA A 77 0.49 2.57 7.37
CA ALA A 77 -0.63 2.12 6.52
C ALA A 77 -0.71 2.92 5.22
N ALA A 78 -0.51 4.24 5.30
CA ALA A 78 -0.45 5.14 4.15
C ALA A 78 0.72 4.81 3.21
N VAL A 79 1.87 4.37 3.75
CA VAL A 79 3.00 3.91 2.94
C VAL A 79 2.68 2.58 2.26
N VAL A 80 2.15 1.61 3.00
CA VAL A 80 1.76 0.31 2.44
C VAL A 80 0.69 0.48 1.34
N GLY A 81 -0.32 1.32 1.53
CA GLY A 81 -1.33 1.57 0.50
C GLY A 81 -0.85 2.50 -0.63
N GLY A 82 -0.18 3.59 -0.28
CA GLY A 82 0.14 4.71 -1.18
C GLY A 82 1.42 4.53 -1.98
N CYS A 83 2.48 3.95 -1.40
CA CYS A 83 3.77 3.79 -2.06
C CYS A 83 3.88 2.50 -2.86
N THR A 84 3.16 1.44 -2.45
CA THR A 84 3.22 0.12 -3.10
C THR A 84 2.96 0.13 -4.60
N PRO A 85 2.02 0.92 -5.18
CA PRO A 85 1.88 1.00 -6.63
C PRO A 85 3.18 1.37 -7.35
N GLY A 86 3.96 2.32 -6.81
CA GLY A 86 5.25 2.71 -7.38
C GLY A 86 6.27 1.57 -7.37
N TRP A 87 6.34 0.81 -6.28
CA TRP A 87 7.23 -0.36 -6.18
C TRP A 87 6.75 -1.53 -7.04
N ALA A 88 5.43 -1.72 -7.15
CA ALA A 88 4.83 -2.75 -7.98
C ALA A 88 5.08 -2.51 -9.47
N PHE A 89 5.07 -1.25 -9.94
CA PHE A 89 5.44 -0.93 -11.32
C PHE A 89 6.89 -1.31 -11.61
N MET A 90 7.83 -1.00 -10.71
CA MET A 90 9.23 -1.42 -10.82
C MET A 90 9.37 -2.95 -10.83
N PHE A 91 8.58 -3.67 -10.01
CA PHE A 91 8.59 -5.13 -10.00
C PHE A 91 8.05 -5.73 -11.31
N ILE A 92 6.96 -5.19 -11.85
CA ILE A 92 6.38 -5.61 -13.13
C ILE A 92 7.36 -5.33 -14.28
N GLU A 93 8.03 -4.17 -14.26
CA GLU A 93 9.07 -3.81 -15.22
C GLU A 93 10.24 -4.80 -15.17
N ALA A 94 10.75 -5.11 -13.97
CA ALA A 94 11.84 -6.07 -13.79
C ALA A 94 11.47 -7.50 -14.22
N LEU A 95 10.23 -7.95 -13.97
CA LEU A 95 9.73 -9.22 -14.49
C LEU A 95 9.69 -9.23 -16.02
N ALA A 96 9.25 -8.14 -16.63
CA ALA A 96 9.22 -8.03 -18.08
C ALA A 96 10.63 -8.01 -18.69
N ASP A 97 11.59 -7.33 -18.06
CA ASP A 97 13.01 -7.38 -18.44
C ASP A 97 13.57 -8.80 -18.38
N GLY A 98 13.25 -9.54 -17.30
CA GLY A 98 13.61 -10.95 -17.18
C GLY A 98 13.03 -11.82 -18.30
N GLY A 99 11.78 -11.57 -18.68
CA GLY A 99 11.14 -12.24 -19.82
C GLY A 99 11.86 -11.97 -21.15
N VAL A 100 12.24 -10.70 -21.40
CA VAL A 100 13.00 -10.33 -22.60
C VAL A 100 14.38 -10.96 -22.61
N ALA A 101 15.09 -10.95 -21.48
CA ALA A 101 16.38 -11.61 -21.35
C ALA A 101 16.28 -13.13 -21.60
N ALA A 102 15.13 -13.74 -21.29
CA ALA A 102 14.83 -15.14 -21.56
C ALA A 102 14.26 -15.40 -22.97
N GLY A 103 14.15 -14.38 -23.84
CA GLY A 103 13.78 -14.51 -25.25
C GLY A 103 12.33 -14.18 -25.59
N LEU A 104 11.52 -13.66 -24.65
CA LEU A 104 10.16 -13.18 -24.94
C LEU A 104 10.17 -11.78 -25.56
N GLY A 105 9.11 -11.47 -26.31
CA GLY A 105 8.85 -10.09 -26.73
C GLY A 105 8.52 -9.18 -25.55
N ARG A 106 8.92 -7.90 -25.64
CA ARG A 106 8.71 -6.90 -24.58
C ARG A 106 7.24 -6.75 -24.19
N ASN A 107 6.37 -6.65 -25.19
CA ASN A 107 4.96 -6.37 -24.97
C ASN A 107 4.24 -7.58 -24.33
N GLU A 108 4.58 -8.79 -24.77
CA GLU A 108 4.09 -10.04 -24.20
C GLU A 108 4.54 -10.18 -22.75
N SER A 109 5.83 -9.89 -22.48
CA SER A 109 6.40 -9.96 -21.14
C SER A 109 5.72 -9.00 -20.17
N LEU A 110 5.47 -7.76 -20.59
CA LEU A 110 4.74 -6.76 -19.78
C LEU A 110 3.31 -7.20 -19.46
N ARG A 111 2.56 -7.67 -20.46
CA ARG A 111 1.17 -8.13 -20.26
C ARG A 111 1.11 -9.33 -19.31
N LEU A 112 2.00 -10.30 -19.48
CA LEU A 112 2.09 -11.46 -18.59
C LEU A 112 2.47 -11.05 -17.16
N ALA A 113 3.51 -10.24 -17.00
CA ALA A 113 3.96 -9.78 -15.68
C ALA A 113 2.86 -9.02 -14.92
N ALA A 114 2.21 -8.05 -15.56
CA ALA A 114 1.13 -7.29 -14.95
C ALA A 114 -0.06 -8.18 -14.54
N GLN A 115 -0.49 -9.07 -15.43
CA GLN A 115 -1.59 -10.00 -15.15
C GLN A 115 -1.25 -10.99 -14.02
N SER A 116 -0.02 -11.51 -13.99
CA SER A 116 0.44 -12.43 -12.95
C SER A 116 0.50 -11.75 -11.58
N VAL A 117 1.02 -10.52 -11.51
CA VAL A 117 1.06 -9.74 -10.26
C VAL A 117 -0.36 -9.43 -9.76
N MET A 118 -1.26 -8.98 -10.65
CA MET A 118 -2.66 -8.74 -10.30
C MET A 118 -3.34 -10.02 -9.78
N GLY A 119 -3.13 -11.15 -10.47
CA GLY A 119 -3.69 -12.44 -10.08
C GLY A 119 -3.22 -12.90 -8.70
N ALA A 120 -1.91 -12.80 -8.41
CA ALA A 120 -1.36 -13.15 -7.11
C ALA A 120 -1.94 -12.29 -5.98
N ALA A 121 -2.02 -10.96 -6.19
CA ALA A 121 -2.64 -10.06 -5.22
C ALA A 121 -4.12 -10.38 -4.98
N LYS A 122 -4.87 -10.66 -6.06
CA LYS A 122 -6.28 -11.06 -5.98
C LYS A 122 -6.47 -12.36 -5.19
N MET A 123 -5.62 -13.36 -5.41
CA MET A 123 -5.67 -14.62 -4.66
C MET A 123 -5.47 -14.39 -3.16
N VAL A 124 -4.54 -13.52 -2.74
CA VAL A 124 -4.36 -13.18 -1.32
C VAL A 124 -5.64 -12.56 -0.75
N LEU A 125 -6.24 -11.62 -1.46
CA LEU A 125 -7.43 -10.89 -1.01
C LEU A 125 -8.69 -11.77 -0.95
N GLU A 126 -8.86 -12.70 -1.89
CA GLU A 126 -10.09 -13.50 -2.01
C GLU A 126 -10.02 -14.82 -1.25
N SER A 127 -8.84 -15.43 -1.12
CA SER A 127 -8.70 -16.73 -0.43
C SER A 127 -8.61 -16.58 1.09
N GLY A 128 -8.11 -15.45 1.59
CA GLY A 128 -7.75 -15.28 3.00
C GLY A 128 -6.59 -16.17 3.46
N GLU A 129 -5.93 -16.89 2.55
CA GLU A 129 -4.82 -17.78 2.88
C GLU A 129 -3.53 -17.01 3.14
N HIS A 130 -2.68 -17.54 4.01
CA HIS A 130 -1.36 -16.99 4.25
C HIS A 130 -0.54 -16.99 2.93
N PRO A 131 0.12 -15.86 2.54
CA PRO A 131 0.87 -15.79 1.29
C PRO A 131 1.97 -16.85 1.15
N GLY A 132 2.54 -17.31 2.26
CA GLY A 132 3.50 -18.43 2.27
C GLY A 132 2.88 -19.74 1.79
N ALA A 133 1.63 -20.04 2.17
CA ALA A 133 0.94 -21.23 1.71
C ALA A 133 0.57 -21.13 0.22
N LEU A 134 0.09 -19.96 -0.23
CA LEU A 134 -0.16 -19.71 -1.66
C LEU A 134 1.13 -19.85 -2.49
N LYS A 135 2.26 -19.32 -2.01
CA LYS A 135 3.58 -19.49 -2.62
C LYS A 135 3.94 -20.98 -2.75
N ASP A 136 3.75 -21.75 -1.69
CA ASP A 136 4.09 -23.18 -1.69
C ASP A 136 3.23 -23.99 -2.66
N LYS A 137 1.95 -23.62 -2.84
CA LYS A 137 1.06 -24.23 -3.85
C LYS A 137 1.54 -24.01 -5.29
N VAL A 138 2.32 -22.96 -5.56
CA VAL A 138 2.91 -22.68 -6.88
C VAL A 138 4.25 -23.42 -7.06
N CYS A 139 4.88 -23.87 -5.97
CA CYS A 139 6.16 -24.56 -6.01
C CYS A 139 5.97 -26.07 -6.25
N SER A 140 6.48 -26.58 -7.37
CA SER A 140 6.67 -28.02 -7.55
C SER A 140 8.08 -28.44 -7.08
N PRO A 141 8.25 -29.69 -6.60
CA PRO A 141 9.57 -30.21 -6.23
C PRO A 141 10.55 -30.11 -7.42
N GLY A 142 11.68 -29.42 -7.22
CA GLY A 142 12.69 -29.19 -8.26
C GLY A 142 12.26 -28.28 -9.41
N GLY A 143 11.11 -27.61 -9.30
CA GLY A 143 10.55 -26.75 -10.34
C GLY A 143 11.21 -25.37 -10.47
N THR A 144 10.84 -24.65 -11.51
CA THR A 144 11.37 -23.31 -11.82
C THR A 144 11.02 -22.28 -10.75
N THR A 145 9.84 -22.37 -10.13
CA THR A 145 9.42 -21.45 -9.05
C THR A 145 10.36 -21.50 -7.86
N ILE A 146 10.74 -22.69 -7.39
CA ILE A 146 11.59 -22.81 -6.20
C ILE A 146 13.02 -22.34 -6.47
N GLU A 147 13.52 -22.54 -7.69
CA GLU A 147 14.82 -22.00 -8.12
C GLU A 147 14.80 -20.47 -8.20
N GLY A 148 13.74 -19.88 -8.77
CA GLY A 148 13.54 -18.43 -8.78
C GLY A 148 13.47 -17.83 -7.37
N LEU A 149 12.72 -18.48 -6.46
CA LEU A 149 12.65 -18.07 -5.05
C LEU A 149 14.02 -18.13 -4.37
N ARG A 150 14.80 -19.20 -4.58
CA ARG A 150 16.17 -19.31 -4.06
C ARG A 150 17.04 -18.12 -4.49
N VAL A 151 16.94 -17.70 -5.76
CA VAL A 151 17.67 -16.53 -6.27
C VAL A 151 17.17 -15.23 -5.63
N LEU A 152 15.86 -15.03 -5.51
CA LEU A 152 15.28 -13.83 -4.88
C LEU A 152 15.69 -13.70 -3.40
N GLU A 153 15.69 -14.81 -2.66
CA GLU A 153 16.15 -14.82 -1.26
C GLU A 153 17.65 -14.50 -1.17
N ASN A 154 18.48 -15.10 -2.04
CA ASN A 154 19.92 -14.79 -2.09
C ASN A 154 20.22 -13.32 -2.46
N ARG A 155 19.30 -12.65 -3.16
CA ARG A 155 19.41 -11.22 -3.49
C ARG A 155 18.80 -10.30 -2.44
N GLY A 156 18.29 -10.84 -1.33
CA GLY A 156 17.73 -10.05 -0.24
C GLY A 156 16.39 -9.39 -0.59
N PHE A 157 15.54 -10.05 -1.39
CA PHE A 157 14.25 -9.49 -1.80
C PHE A 157 13.39 -9.06 -0.60
N ARG A 158 13.28 -9.92 0.43
CA ARG A 158 12.47 -9.61 1.62
C ARG A 158 12.98 -8.40 2.39
N SER A 159 14.29 -8.36 2.65
CA SER A 159 14.89 -7.24 3.38
C SER A 159 14.72 -5.94 2.62
N ALA A 160 14.93 -5.94 1.30
CA ALA A 160 14.74 -4.74 0.48
C ALA A 160 13.31 -4.19 0.55
N VAL A 161 12.30 -5.06 0.50
CA VAL A 161 10.89 -4.65 0.59
C VAL A 161 10.55 -4.14 1.99
N ILE A 162 11.02 -4.82 3.05
CA ILE A 162 10.80 -4.41 4.45
C ILE A 162 11.44 -3.03 4.69
N ASP A 163 12.69 -2.86 4.29
CA ASP A 163 13.44 -1.61 4.48
C ASP A 163 12.82 -0.46 3.67
N ALA A 164 12.26 -0.73 2.49
CA ALA A 164 11.53 0.27 1.73
C ALA A 164 10.28 0.79 2.49
N VAL A 165 9.52 -0.10 3.13
CA VAL A 165 8.36 0.28 3.96
C VAL A 165 8.79 1.07 5.18
N VAL A 166 9.81 0.59 5.91
CA VAL A 166 10.31 1.27 7.12
C VAL A 166 10.86 2.65 6.76
N GLY A 167 11.76 2.74 5.78
CA GLY A 167 12.39 4.00 5.37
C GLY A 167 11.39 5.03 4.83
N ALA A 168 10.39 4.59 4.06
CA ALA A 168 9.31 5.47 3.60
C ALA A 168 8.41 5.94 4.76
N THR A 169 8.15 5.07 5.73
CA THR A 169 7.38 5.42 6.94
C THR A 169 8.09 6.49 7.77
N GLU A 170 9.38 6.29 8.06
CA GLU A 170 10.18 7.28 8.77
C GLU A 170 10.25 8.62 8.01
N LYS A 171 10.33 8.59 6.67
CA LYS A 171 10.29 9.80 5.86
C LYS A 171 8.95 10.52 6.01
N ALA A 172 7.83 9.79 6.02
CA ALA A 172 6.50 10.36 6.22
C ALA A 172 6.37 10.99 7.63
N ASP A 173 6.91 10.33 8.66
CA ASP A 173 6.95 10.86 10.04
C ASP A 173 7.76 12.17 10.12
N ARG A 174 8.94 12.20 9.49
CA ARG A 174 9.78 13.41 9.41
C ARG A 174 9.10 14.56 8.67
N MET A 175 8.32 14.27 7.62
CA MET A 175 7.57 15.28 6.88
C MET A 175 6.43 15.89 7.71
N GLY A 176 5.78 15.10 8.56
CA GLY A 176 4.72 15.60 9.45
C GLY A 176 5.22 16.54 10.54
N ASN A 177 6.44 16.33 10.99
CA ASN A 177 7.07 17.09 12.06
C ASN A 177 7.83 18.35 11.60
N LYS A 178 7.89 18.63 10.29
CA LYS A 178 8.45 19.90 9.81
C LYS A 178 7.52 21.05 10.21
N LYS A 179 7.94 21.80 11.23
CA LYS A 179 7.45 23.16 11.48
C LYS A 179 8.05 24.05 10.38
N ASP A 180 7.21 24.46 9.44
CA ASP A 180 7.50 25.64 8.64
C ASP A 180 7.19 26.87 9.51
#